data_AF-A0A2J2HBN2-F1
#
_entry.id   AF-A0A2J2HBN2-F1
#
_cell.length_a   1.000
_cell.length_b   1.000
_cell.length_c   1.000
_cell.angle_alpha   90.00
_cell.angle_beta   90.00
_cell.angle_gamma   90.00
#
_symmetry.space_group_name_H-M   'P 1'
#
loop_
_entity.id
_entity.type
_entity.pdbx_description
1 polymer ?
#
loop_
_entity_poly.entity_id
_entity_poly.type
_entity_poly.pdbx_seq_one_letter_code
_entity_poly.pdbx_strand_id
1 'polypeptide(L)' 'MRIYTCAFCGKPIPLSTGIIYVKVDGTVLRFCSRKCFISLVKYGRDPRRQA' A
#
# COMPACT_ATOMS: atom_id res chain seq x y z
N MET A 1 17.16 -10.61 -0.82
CA MET A 1 16.06 -9.87 -1.48
C MET A 1 14.98 -9.58 -0.43
N ARG A 2 14.55 -8.33 -0.21
CA ARG A 2 13.48 -8.02 0.76
C ARG A 2 12.13 -7.99 0.05
N ILE A 3 11.22 -8.85 0.46
CA ILE A 3 9.83 -8.86 -0.02
C ILE A 3 9.04 -7.91 0.87
N TYR A 4 8.49 -6.85 0.29
CA TYR A 4 7.66 -5.90 1.01
C TYR A 4 6.20 -6.30 0.96
N THR A 5 5.46 -6.06 2.04
CA THR A 5 4.01 -6.27 2.09
C THR A 5 3.28 -4.98 1.75
N CYS A 6 2.16 -5.11 1.03
CA CYS A 6 1.29 -3.98 0.72
C CYS A 6 0.47 -3.59 1.96
N ALA A 7 0.50 -2.31 2.32
CA ALA A 7 -0.20 -1.77 3.48
C ALA A 7 -1.74 -1.84 3.37
N PHE A 8 -2.28 -2.04 2.17
CA PHE A 8 -3.72 -2.11 1.93
C PHE A 8 -4.21 -3.54 1.76
N CYS A 9 -3.63 -4.31 0.84
CA CYS A 9 -4.14 -5.66 0.51
C CYS A 9 -3.43 -6.80 1.25
N GLY A 10 -2.37 -6.51 2.03
CA GLY A 10 -1.59 -7.54 2.73
C GLY A 10 -0.76 -8.46 1.83
N LYS A 11 -0.92 -8.37 0.50
CA LYS A 11 -0.18 -9.19 -0.47
C LYS A 11 1.29 -8.75 -0.58
N PRO A 12 2.21 -9.68 -0.89
CA PRO A 12 3.59 -9.34 -1.21
C PRO A 12 3.65 -8.47 -2.47
N ILE A 13 4.49 -7.45 -2.44
CA ILE A 13 4.73 -6.55 -3.56
C ILE A 13 5.80 -7.19 -4.45
N PRO A 14 5.51 -7.39 -5.75
CA PRO A 14 6.50 -7.91 -6.69
C PRO A 14 7.69 -6.95 -6.78
N LEU A 15 8.88 -7.52 -6.88
CA LEU A 15 10.12 -6.75 -6.93
C LEU A 15 10.17 -5.94 -8.22
N SER A 16 10.75 -4.74 -8.16
CA SER A 16 10.77 -3.71 -9.22
C SER A 16 9.44 -2.99 -9.49
N THR A 17 8.37 -3.29 -8.74
CA THR A 17 7.05 -2.67 -8.95
C THR A 17 6.44 -2.20 -7.63
N GLY A 18 5.59 -1.17 -7.70
CA GLY A 18 4.85 -0.66 -6.54
C GLY A 18 4.96 0.85 -6.39
N ILE A 19 4.25 1.37 -5.40
CA ILE A 19 4.25 2.79 -5.06
C ILE A 19 4.67 2.93 -3.61
N ILE A 20 5.61 3.83 -3.36
CA ILE A 20 6.04 4.23 -2.03
C ILE A 20 5.43 5.59 -1.74
N TYR A 21 4.63 5.67 -0.68
CA TYR A 21 4.04 6.90 -0.20
C TYR A 21 4.61 7.24 1.17
N VAL A 22 5.28 8.38 1.28
CA VAL A 22 5.85 8.87 2.53
C VAL A 22 4.92 9.94 3.07
N LYS A 23 4.37 9.71 4.25
CA LYS A 23 3.57 10.73 4.97
C LYS A 23 4.49 11.81 5.55
N VAL A 24 3.90 12.96 5.87
CA VAL A 24 4.61 14.08 6.53
C VAL A 24 5.23 13.64 7.86
N ASP A 25 4.58 12.72 8.58
CA ASP A 25 5.08 12.13 9.84
C ASP A 25 6.24 11.14 9.67
N GLY A 26 6.75 10.95 8.44
CA GLY A 26 7.81 9.99 8.12
C GLY A 26 7.34 8.54 7.98
N THR A 27 6.04 8.26 8.16
CA THR A 27 5.50 6.90 7.96
C THR A 27 5.55 6.50 6.48
N VAL A 28 6.22 5.39 6.17
CA VAL A 28 6.35 4.85 4.82
C VAL A 28 5.29 3.79 4.55
N LEU A 29 4.35 4.09 3.66
CA LEU A 29 3.35 3.15 3.17
C LEU A 29 3.75 2.61 1.80
N ARG A 30 3.73 1.28 1.66
CA ARG A 30 4.05 0.60 0.39
C ARG A 30 2.78 -0.01 -0.18
N PHE A 31 2.58 0.18 -1.49
CA PHE A 31 1.42 -0.31 -2.21
C PHE A 31 1.82 -1.16 -3.41
N CYS A 32 1.06 -2.23 -3.66
CA CYS A 32 1.26 -3.09 -4.83
C CYS A 32 0.75 -2.45 -6.13
N SER A 33 -0.25 -1.55 -6.07
CA SER A 33 -0.90 -1.00 -7.25
C SER A 33 -1.56 0.35 -6.96
N ARG A 34 -1.77 1.15 -8.01
CA ARG A 34 -2.50 2.43 -7.94
C ARG A 34 -3.92 2.29 -7.35
N LYS A 35 -4.60 1.16 -7.60
CA LYS A 35 -5.91 0.86 -7.00
C LYS A 35 -5.85 0.92 -5.47
N CYS A 36 -4.86 0.24 -4.86
CA CYS A 36 -4.66 0.21 -3.42
C CYS A 36 -4.26 1.58 -2.85
N PHE A 37 -3.44 2.33 -3.59
CA PHE A 37 -3.06 3.68 -3.21
C PHE A 37 -4.29 4.61 -3.15
N ILE A 38 -5.11 4.64 -4.20
CA ILE A 38 -6.30 5.50 -4.24
C ILE A 38 -7.33 5.05 -3.19
N SER A 39 -7.52 3.74 -3.01
CA SER A 39 -8.42 3.21 -1.99
C SER A 39 -8.06 3.65 -0.57
N LEU A 40 -6.77 3.62 -0.21
CA LEU A 40 -6.33 4.04 1.12
C LEU A 40 -6.23 5.56 1.26
N VAL A 41 -5.68 6.26 0.25
CA VAL A 41 -5.33 7.68 0.36
C VAL A 41 -6.48 8.62 -0.03
N LYS A 42 -7.24 8.30 -1.08
CA LYS A 42 -8.35 9.15 -1.54
C LYS A 42 -9.70 8.71 -0.96
N TYR A 43 -9.99 7.41 -0.97
CA TYR A 43 -11.29 6.91 -0.54
C TYR A 43 -11.36 6.57 0.95
N GLY A 44 -10.23 6.54 1.66
CA GLY A 44 -10.19 6.21 3.09
C GLY A 44 -10.78 4.84 3.41
N ARG A 45 -10.73 3.88 2.47
CA ARG A 45 -11.36 2.58 2.69
C ARG A 45 -10.54 1.76 3.68
N ASP A 46 -11.24 1.19 4.66
CA ASP A 46 -10.63 0.26 5.59
C ASP A 46 -10.28 -1.07 4.89
N PRO A 47 -9.02 -1.52 4.98
CA PRO A 47 -8.60 -2.79 4.39
C PRO A 47 -9.26 -4.00 5.07
N ARG A 48 -9.71 -3.86 6.33
CA ARG A 48 -10.39 -4.90 7.10
C ARG A 48 -11.83 -5.18 6.65
N ARG A 49 -12.45 -4.25 5.92
CA ARG A 49 -13.87 -4.30 5.54
C ARG A 49 -14.12 -4.81 4.11
N GLN A 50 -13.06 -5.11 3.37
CA GLN A 50 -13.09 -5.62 1.99
C GLN A 50 -12.59 -7.08 1.87
N ALA A 51 -12.38 -7.76 3.01
CA ALA A 51 -12.08 -9.19 3.08
C ALA A 51 -13.37 -10.01 2.97
#